data_AF-A0A0D3KCU0-F1
#
_entry.id   AF-A0A0D3KCU0-F1
#
_cell.length_a   1.000
_cell.length_b   1.000
_cell.length_c   1.000
_cell.angle_alpha   90.00
_cell.angle_beta   90.00
_cell.angle_gamma   90.00
#
_symmetry.space_group_name_H-M   'P 1'
#
loop_
_entity.id
_entity.type
_entity.pdbx_description
1 polymer ?
#
loop_
_entity_poly.entity_id
_entity_poly.type
_entity_poly.pdbx_seq_one_letter_code
_entity_poly.pdbx_strand_id
1 'polypeptide(L)'
;MGNQASAGRPPQVSPEHLRPSPKVSQRAEFDERALRRAILERRLAPCTRGQDEASPHLDECPICMLNFPGGLNRSSCCKQPICTECYLQVAPRMSSRGVSCPFCKKDNYTVGYFGPPSAAARAKARQEEQLALASARKEPEPARLSPSAGRDSPAADDFQLDYDRRWALAQQALESQASLGTAAATASDAVAFDEQTLASAAAALQRGGGDDSDGGGAAVELAVAERRLQIDSQRGVEG
;
A
#
# COMPACT_ATOMS: atom_id res chain seq x y z
N MET A 1 18.83 24.04 47.54
CA MET A 1 18.96 24.79 46.27
C MET A 1 19.66 23.90 45.25
N GLY A 2 19.14 23.82 44.02
CA GLY A 2 19.88 23.34 42.85
C GLY A 2 19.73 21.87 42.46
N ASN A 3 18.55 21.45 41.99
CA ASN A 3 18.44 20.22 41.20
C ASN A 3 19.00 20.51 39.80
N GLN A 4 20.21 20.04 39.51
CA GLN A 4 20.81 20.12 38.18
C GLN A 4 20.13 19.07 37.31
N ALA A 5 19.00 19.46 36.70
CA ALA A 5 18.38 18.69 35.64
C ALA A 5 19.36 18.65 34.47
N SER A 6 19.90 17.47 34.19
CA SER A 6 20.72 17.17 33.02
C SER A 6 20.02 17.72 31.77
N ALA A 7 20.54 18.80 31.21
CA ALA A 7 20.15 19.31 29.90
C ALA A 7 20.59 18.27 28.86
N GLY A 8 19.74 17.27 28.65
CA GLY A 8 19.95 16.21 27.68
C GLY A 8 20.20 16.84 26.31
N ARG A 9 21.31 16.44 25.67
CA ARG A 9 21.67 16.82 24.31
C ARG A 9 20.42 16.74 23.41
N PRO A 10 20.08 17.78 22.64
CA PRO A 10 18.96 17.71 21.73
C PRO A 10 19.13 16.48 20.82
N PRO A 11 18.05 15.72 20.55
CA PRO A 11 18.13 14.56 19.68
C PRO A 11 18.74 15.00 18.34
N GLN A 12 19.78 14.30 17.90
CA GLN A 12 20.36 14.57 16.60
C GLN A 12 19.39 14.08 15.53
N VAL A 13 18.63 15.01 14.93
CA VAL A 13 17.80 14.73 13.75
C VAL A 13 18.71 14.83 12.53
N SER A 14 18.77 13.78 11.71
CA SER A 14 19.57 13.76 10.49
C SER A 14 19.17 14.92 9.56
N PRO A 15 20.13 15.56 8.86
CA PRO A 15 19.85 16.70 7.98
C PRO A 15 18.77 16.42 6.92
N GLU A 16 18.68 15.17 6.45
CA GLU A 16 17.66 14.73 5.49
C GLU A 16 16.22 14.87 6.01
N HIS A 17 16.00 14.75 7.32
CA HIS A 17 14.67 14.86 7.94
C HIS A 17 14.31 16.29 8.36
N LEU A 18 15.16 17.27 8.04
CA LEU A 18 14.89 18.69 8.26
C LEU A 18 14.35 19.37 6.99
N ARG A 19 14.27 18.64 5.87
CA ARG A 19 13.83 19.13 4.58
C ARG A 19 12.66 18.27 4.09
N PRO A 20 11.59 18.87 3.55
CA PRO A 20 10.51 18.10 2.96
C PRO A 20 10.92 17.54 1.60
N SER A 21 10.14 16.57 1.10
CA SER A 21 10.37 15.99 -0.21
C SER A 21 10.34 17.04 -1.33
N PRO A 22 11.06 16.79 -2.45
CA PRO A 22 11.06 17.70 -3.60
C PRO A 22 9.67 18.04 -4.12
N LYS A 23 8.72 17.08 -4.02
CA LYS A 23 7.33 17.26 -4.44
C LYS A 23 6.62 18.36 -3.65
N VAL A 24 6.93 18.51 -2.36
CA VAL A 24 6.36 19.53 -1.48
C VAL A 24 7.10 20.85 -1.63
N SER A 25 8.45 20.82 -1.67
CA SER A 25 9.28 22.02 -1.83
C SER A 25 8.98 22.80 -3.11
N GLN A 26 8.53 22.14 -4.18
CA GLN A 26 8.15 22.80 -5.43
C GLN A 26 6.74 23.43 -5.40
N ARG A 27 5.85 22.93 -4.55
CA ARG A 27 4.42 23.28 -4.55
C ARG A 27 4.01 24.27 -3.46
N ALA A 28 4.80 24.36 -2.39
CA ALA A 28 4.46 25.15 -1.22
C ALA A 28 5.56 26.17 -0.91
N GLU A 29 5.18 27.44 -0.80
CA GLU A 29 6.04 28.51 -0.29
C GLU A 29 6.05 28.45 1.25
N PHE A 30 7.07 27.81 1.82
CA PHE A 30 7.31 27.76 3.27
C PHE A 30 8.71 28.28 3.61
N ASP A 31 8.87 28.84 4.80
CA ASP A 31 10.18 29.24 5.32
C ASP A 31 10.93 28.00 5.85
N GLU A 32 11.91 27.53 5.07
CA GLU A 32 12.76 26.39 5.44
C GLU A 32 13.46 26.59 6.79
N ARG A 33 13.84 27.82 7.15
CA ARG A 33 14.51 28.09 8.44
C ARG A 33 13.53 27.92 9.59
N ALA A 34 12.32 28.43 9.44
CA ALA A 34 11.26 28.26 10.42
C ALA A 34 10.86 26.78 10.58
N LEU A 35 10.76 26.04 9.47
CA LEU A 35 10.47 24.60 9.48
C LEU A 35 11.56 23.82 10.22
N ARG A 36 12.82 24.04 9.85
CA ARG A 36 13.97 23.40 10.49
C ARG A 36 13.99 23.68 11.99
N ARG A 37 13.75 24.93 12.39
CA ARG A 37 13.67 25.33 13.79
C ARG A 37 12.53 24.61 14.51
N ALA A 38 11.34 24.56 13.92
CA ALA A 38 10.18 23.88 14.51
C ALA A 38 10.42 22.37 14.71
N ILE A 39 11.13 21.70 13.80
CA ILE A 39 11.48 20.28 13.94
C ILE A 39 12.52 20.09 15.05
N LEU A 40 13.58 20.90 15.08
CA LEU A 40 14.63 20.81 16.11
C LEU A 40 14.09 21.12 17.52
N GLU A 41 13.14 22.04 17.62
CA GLU A 41 12.42 22.37 18.86
C GLU A 41 11.32 21.36 19.21
N ARG A 42 11.15 20.28 18.43
CA ARG A 42 10.10 19.25 18.58
C ARG A 42 8.67 19.79 18.53
N ARG A 43 8.45 20.95 17.92
CA ARG A 43 7.10 21.49 17.68
C ARG A 43 6.44 20.81 16.49
N LEU A 44 7.24 20.34 15.53
CA LEU A 44 6.83 19.52 14.39
C LEU A 44 7.59 18.20 14.35
N ALA A 45 6.95 17.17 13.80
CA ALA A 45 7.57 15.90 13.50
C ALA A 45 8.63 16.09 12.39
N PRO A 46 9.72 15.30 12.39
CA PRO A 46 10.69 15.34 11.31
C PRO A 46 10.07 14.99 9.94
N CYS A 47 10.65 15.51 8.86
CA CYS A 47 10.28 15.16 7.49
C CYS A 47 10.87 13.80 7.10
N THR A 48 10.37 12.73 7.72
CA THR A 48 10.72 11.36 7.33
C THR A 48 9.99 10.96 6.07
N ARG A 49 10.61 10.12 5.25
CA ARG A 49 9.95 9.53 4.09
C ARG A 49 8.91 8.51 4.58
N GLY A 50 7.68 8.64 4.11
CA GLY A 50 6.63 7.67 4.38
C GLY A 50 6.89 6.32 3.71
N GLN A 51 6.36 5.26 4.31
CA GLN A 51 6.44 3.88 3.84
C GLN A 51 5.03 3.36 3.54
N ASP A 52 4.86 2.59 2.47
CA ASP A 52 3.57 1.96 2.14
C ASP A 52 3.26 0.75 3.06
N GLU A 53 4.31 0.12 3.60
CA GLU A 53 4.17 -1.05 4.47
C GLU A 53 3.70 -0.67 5.88
N ALA A 54 2.60 -1.28 6.31
CA ALA A 54 2.10 -1.15 7.67
C ALA A 54 2.97 -1.95 8.64
N SER A 55 3.40 -1.31 9.73
CA SER A 55 4.07 -2.00 10.84
C SER A 55 3.58 -1.45 12.18
N PRO A 56 3.52 -2.29 13.23
CA PRO A 56 2.97 -1.93 14.55
C PRO A 56 3.78 -0.85 15.29
N HIS A 57 4.79 -0.26 14.64
CA HIS A 57 5.65 0.79 15.16
C HIS A 57 5.56 2.10 14.36
N LEU A 58 4.73 2.16 13.32
CA LEU A 58 4.51 3.35 12.50
C LEU A 58 3.08 3.88 12.71
N ASP A 59 2.95 5.20 12.58
CA ASP A 59 1.67 5.88 12.56
C ASP A 59 1.30 6.21 11.10
N GLU A 60 0.04 5.98 10.72
CA GLU A 60 -0.47 6.28 9.37
C GLU A 60 -1.00 7.72 9.27
N CYS A 61 -0.67 8.40 8.16
CA CYS A 61 -1.23 9.70 7.83
C CYS A 61 -2.48 9.55 6.95
N PRO A 62 -3.68 9.95 7.40
CA PRO A 62 -4.94 9.76 6.67
C PRO A 62 -5.10 10.62 5.40
N ILE A 63 -4.12 11.49 5.10
CA ILE A 63 -4.13 12.30 3.88
C ILE A 63 -3.36 11.60 2.75
N CYS A 64 -2.21 11.01 3.06
CA CYS A 64 -1.36 10.36 2.06
C CYS A 64 -1.33 8.83 2.17
N MET A 65 -1.97 8.26 3.18
CA MET A 65 -2.05 6.80 3.44
C MET A 65 -0.66 6.14 3.58
N LEU A 66 0.35 6.90 4.00
CA LEU A 66 1.69 6.39 4.26
C LEU A 66 1.94 6.27 5.77
N ASN A 67 2.78 5.30 6.12
CA ASN A 67 3.25 4.99 7.46
C ASN A 67 4.55 5.74 7.79
N PHE A 68 4.62 6.39 8.95
CA PHE A 68 5.77 7.18 9.37
C PHE A 68 6.36 6.72 10.70
N PRO A 69 7.69 6.57 10.79
CA PRO A 69 8.37 6.26 12.05
C PRO A 69 8.46 7.52 12.92
N GLY A 70 8.47 7.33 14.24
CA GLY A 70 8.68 8.43 15.19
C GLY A 70 7.41 9.18 15.59
N GLY A 71 6.24 8.79 15.08
CA GLY A 71 4.95 9.41 15.39
C GLY A 71 4.65 10.64 14.54
N LEU A 72 3.37 10.98 14.46
CA LEU A 72 2.85 12.07 13.60
C LEU A 72 2.50 13.34 14.38
N ASN A 73 2.37 14.46 13.65
CA ASN A 73 1.78 15.67 14.22
C ASN A 73 0.30 15.42 14.51
N ARG A 74 -0.22 15.98 15.60
CA ARG A 74 -1.64 15.88 15.96
C ARG A 74 -2.28 17.24 15.82
N SER A 75 -3.43 17.30 15.14
CA SER A 75 -4.20 18.55 15.05
C SER A 75 -4.57 19.06 16.43
N SER A 76 -4.45 20.37 16.67
CA SER A 76 -4.76 20.94 17.98
C SER A 76 -6.24 20.77 18.33
N CYS A 77 -7.12 20.82 17.32
CA CYS A 77 -8.58 20.83 17.46
C CYS A 77 -9.25 19.45 17.61
N CYS A 78 -8.77 18.41 16.90
CA CYS A 78 -9.42 17.10 16.89
C CYS A 78 -8.44 15.93 17.08
N LYS A 79 -7.16 16.22 17.34
CA LYS A 79 -6.09 15.24 17.60
C LYS A 79 -5.86 14.22 16.47
N GLN A 80 -6.40 14.50 15.28
CA GLN A 80 -6.17 13.68 14.09
C GLN A 80 -4.71 13.77 13.64
N PRO A 81 -4.08 12.64 13.27
CA PRO A 81 -2.69 12.59 12.85
C PRO A 81 -2.49 13.22 11.46
N ILE A 82 -1.32 13.82 11.23
CA ILE A 82 -0.89 14.34 9.93
C ILE A 82 0.65 14.36 9.84
N CYS A 83 1.20 13.92 8.72
CA CYS A 83 2.64 14.04 8.47
C CYS A 83 3.04 15.48 8.17
N THR A 84 4.32 15.82 8.39
CA THR A 84 4.81 17.19 8.22
C THR A 84 4.66 17.67 6.77
N GLU A 85 4.82 16.77 5.80
CA GLU A 85 4.64 17.08 4.37
C GLU A 85 3.20 17.45 4.00
N CYS A 86 2.22 16.68 4.47
CA CYS A 86 0.81 17.00 4.26
C CYS A 86 0.41 18.27 5.03
N TYR A 87 0.95 18.47 6.24
CA TYR A 87 0.72 19.70 7.00
C TYR A 87 1.22 20.94 6.25
N LEU A 88 2.41 20.89 5.65
CA LEU A 88 2.96 21.99 4.85
C LEU A 88 2.15 22.28 3.58
N GLN A 89 1.45 21.30 3.01
CA GLN A 89 0.55 21.54 1.88
C GLN A 89 -0.73 22.26 2.31
N VAL A 90 -1.23 21.97 3.52
CA VAL A 90 -2.46 22.60 4.06
C VAL A 90 -2.17 23.98 4.67
N ALA A 91 -1.04 24.13 5.35
CA ALA A 91 -0.61 25.36 5.99
C ALA A 91 0.85 25.73 5.60
N PRO A 92 1.10 26.15 4.34
CA PRO A 92 2.46 26.41 3.83
C PRO A 92 3.25 27.40 4.67
N ARG A 93 2.62 28.48 5.12
CA ARG A 93 3.28 29.50 5.94
C ARG A 93 3.39 29.12 7.41
N MET A 94 3.01 27.89 7.78
CA MET A 94 2.83 27.42 9.17
C MET A 94 1.99 28.41 10.00
N SER A 95 1.13 29.16 9.31
CA SER A 95 0.23 30.16 9.86
C SER A 95 -1.15 29.53 10.01
N SER A 96 -1.77 29.74 11.16
CA SER A 96 -3.14 29.31 11.39
C SER A 96 -4.17 30.22 10.73
N ARG A 97 -3.83 31.47 10.44
CA ARG A 97 -4.80 32.45 9.91
C ARG A 97 -5.33 32.02 8.55
N GLY A 98 -6.65 31.93 8.43
CA GLY A 98 -7.35 31.61 7.18
C GLY A 98 -7.21 30.15 6.73
N VAL A 99 -6.67 29.27 7.59
CA VAL A 99 -6.57 27.83 7.30
C VAL A 99 -7.52 27.08 8.21
N SER A 100 -8.45 26.33 7.62
CA SER A 100 -9.38 25.46 8.33
C SER A 100 -8.84 24.02 8.37
N CYS A 101 -9.16 23.30 9.44
CA CYS A 101 -8.70 21.94 9.67
C CYS A 101 -9.21 20.99 8.56
N PRO A 102 -8.34 20.17 7.93
CA PRO A 102 -8.76 19.27 6.86
C PRO A 102 -9.66 18.13 7.35
N PHE A 103 -9.70 17.89 8.66
CA PHE A 103 -10.46 16.79 9.26
C PHE A 103 -11.82 17.22 9.82
N CYS A 104 -11.87 18.34 10.54
CA CYS A 104 -13.08 18.79 11.24
C CYS A 104 -13.53 20.20 10.87
N LYS A 105 -12.88 20.83 9.89
CA LYS A 105 -13.22 22.17 9.35
C LYS A 105 -13.14 23.33 10.34
N LYS A 106 -12.63 23.14 11.57
CA LYS A 106 -12.40 24.23 12.51
C LYS A 106 -11.33 25.19 11.99
N ASP A 107 -11.59 26.49 12.08
CA ASP A 107 -10.63 27.53 11.70
C ASP A 107 -9.41 27.60 12.62
N ASN A 108 -8.42 28.39 12.20
CA ASN A 108 -7.16 28.57 12.92
C ASN A 108 -6.42 27.24 13.12
N TYR A 109 -6.29 26.47 12.03
CA TYR A 109 -5.68 25.16 12.06
C TYR A 109 -4.21 25.23 12.50
N THR A 110 -3.90 24.46 13.55
CA THR A 110 -2.54 24.25 14.07
C THR A 110 -2.33 22.78 14.41
N VAL A 111 -1.07 22.38 14.48
CA VAL A 111 -0.65 21.03 14.88
C VAL A 111 0.40 21.11 15.98
N GLY A 112 0.57 20.02 16.71
CA GLY A 112 1.69 19.84 17.65
C GLY A 112 2.25 18.43 17.55
N TYR A 113 3.56 18.31 17.74
CA TYR A 113 4.25 17.03 17.80
C TYR A 113 4.54 16.62 19.25
N PHE A 114 4.15 15.40 19.58
CA PHE A 114 4.27 14.85 20.94
C PHE A 114 5.36 13.78 21.05
N GLY A 115 6.12 13.56 19.98
CA GLY A 115 7.11 12.48 19.92
C GLY A 115 6.49 11.10 19.70
N PRO A 116 7.34 10.08 19.48
CA PRO A 116 6.88 8.71 19.45
C PRO A 116 6.35 8.30 20.83
N PRO A 117 5.28 7.49 20.91
CA PRO A 117 4.81 6.98 22.18
C PRO A 117 5.95 6.22 22.88
N SER A 118 6.09 6.44 24.19
CA SER A 118 7.13 5.78 25.00
C SER A 118 6.99 4.26 24.92
N ALA A 119 8.08 3.52 25.17
CA ALA A 119 8.04 2.06 25.20
C ALA A 119 6.97 1.54 26.18
N ALA A 120 6.81 2.19 27.34
CA ALA A 120 5.78 1.88 28.32
C ALA A 120 4.37 2.15 27.80
N ALA A 121 4.13 3.29 27.12
CA ALA A 121 2.83 3.60 26.52
C ALA A 121 2.45 2.58 25.44
N ARG A 122 3.42 2.15 24.62
CA ARG A 122 3.22 1.09 23.62
C ARG A 122 2.91 -0.26 24.26
N ALA A 123 3.60 -0.62 25.34
CA ALA A 123 3.34 -1.86 26.07
C ALA A 123 1.92 -1.86 26.68
N LYS A 124 1.49 -0.73 27.27
CA LYS A 124 0.14 -0.56 27.79
C LYS A 124 -0.92 -0.70 26.70
N ALA A 125 -0.75 -0.05 25.56
CA ALA A 125 -1.67 -0.16 24.42
C ALA A 125 -1.80 -1.60 23.93
N ARG A 126 -0.69 -2.35 23.83
CA ARG A 126 -0.71 -3.78 23.47
C ARG A 126 -1.45 -4.62 24.50
N GLN A 127 -1.24 -4.34 25.79
CA GLN A 127 -1.95 -5.05 26.84
C GLN A 127 -3.45 -4.76 26.81
N GLU A 128 -3.84 -3.50 26.61
CA GLU A 128 -5.24 -3.10 26.46
C GLU A 128 -5.90 -3.77 25.24
N GLU A 129 -5.21 -3.83 24.11
CA GLU A 129 -5.66 -4.52 22.90
C GLU A 129 -5.82 -6.04 23.13
N GLN A 130 -4.83 -6.69 23.75
CA GLN A 130 -4.90 -8.11 24.11
C GLN A 130 -6.06 -8.39 25.06
N LEU A 131 -6.30 -7.52 26.04
CA LEU A 131 -7.43 -7.63 26.96
C LEU A 131 -8.77 -7.41 26.24
N ALA A 132 -8.86 -6.45 25.32
CA ALA A 132 -10.07 -6.22 24.54
C ALA A 132 -10.42 -7.44 23.66
N LEU A 133 -9.43 -8.02 22.98
CA LEU A 133 -9.60 -9.24 22.19
C LEU A 133 -9.97 -10.46 23.05
N ALA A 134 -9.35 -10.59 24.23
CA ALA A 134 -9.66 -11.66 25.17
C ALA A 134 -11.07 -11.51 25.75
N SER A 135 -11.52 -10.28 26.04
CA SER A 135 -12.88 -10.00 26.49
C SER A 135 -13.90 -10.24 25.39
N ALA A 136 -13.61 -9.84 24.15
CA ALA A 136 -14.47 -10.14 22.99
C ALA A 136 -14.61 -11.65 22.71
N ARG A 137 -13.57 -12.44 23.03
CA ARG A 137 -13.64 -13.92 22.97
C ARG A 137 -14.37 -14.56 24.16
N LYS A 138 -14.47 -13.85 25.29
CA LYS A 138 -15.13 -14.33 26.52
C LYS A 138 -16.59 -13.91 26.63
N GLU A 139 -17.04 -12.95 25.83
CA GLU A 139 -18.46 -12.76 25.57
C GLU A 139 -18.97 -14.10 25.01
N PRO A 140 -19.80 -14.87 25.74
CA PRO A 140 -20.53 -15.94 25.10
C PRO A 140 -21.34 -15.29 23.98
N GLU A 141 -21.36 -15.93 22.80
CA GLU A 141 -22.35 -15.69 21.75
C GLU A 141 -23.67 -15.35 22.45
N PRO A 142 -24.28 -14.16 22.20
CA PRO A 142 -25.33 -13.63 23.06
C PRO A 142 -26.31 -14.75 23.29
N ALA A 143 -26.37 -15.23 24.54
CA ALA A 143 -27.09 -16.43 24.91
C ALA A 143 -28.43 -16.32 24.19
N ARG A 144 -28.65 -17.19 23.17
CA ARG A 144 -29.91 -17.22 22.44
C ARG A 144 -30.96 -17.22 23.53
N LEU A 145 -31.65 -16.08 23.67
CA LEU A 145 -32.83 -15.99 24.52
C LEU A 145 -33.71 -17.07 23.93
N SER A 146 -33.80 -18.21 24.62
CA SER A 146 -34.71 -19.27 24.27
C SER A 146 -36.08 -18.61 24.24
N PRO A 147 -36.75 -18.47 23.08
CA PRO A 147 -38.05 -17.87 23.05
C PRO A 147 -38.98 -18.88 23.72
N SER A 148 -39.39 -18.58 24.95
CA SER A 148 -40.54 -19.25 25.53
C SER A 148 -41.73 -18.97 24.63
N ALA A 149 -42.20 -20.04 24.00
CA ALA A 149 -43.54 -20.26 23.46
C ALA A 149 -44.33 -19.02 22.97
N GLY A 150 -44.50 -18.96 21.64
CA GLY A 150 -45.72 -18.40 21.06
C GLY A 150 -45.53 -17.16 20.20
N ARG A 151 -45.22 -17.37 18.91
CA ARG A 151 -45.90 -16.77 17.75
C ARG A 151 -45.15 -17.12 16.46
N ASP A 152 -45.89 -17.61 15.48
CA ASP A 152 -45.45 -18.04 14.16
C ASP A 152 -44.63 -16.95 13.43
N SER A 153 -43.32 -17.19 13.25
CA SER A 153 -42.49 -16.44 12.29
C SER A 153 -41.33 -17.33 11.81
N PRO A 154 -41.16 -17.56 10.50
CA PRO A 154 -39.99 -18.26 9.96
C PRO A 154 -38.81 -17.28 9.96
N ALA A 155 -37.98 -17.23 11.00
CA ALA A 155 -36.87 -18.12 11.37
C ALA A 155 -35.54 -17.61 10.79
N ALA A 156 -34.81 -16.81 11.59
CA ALA A 156 -33.42 -16.41 11.36
C ALA A 156 -32.45 -17.60 11.20
N ASP A 157 -32.87 -18.81 11.63
CA ASP A 157 -32.14 -20.05 11.40
C ASP A 157 -32.10 -20.45 9.91
N ASP A 158 -33.12 -20.08 9.11
CA ASP A 158 -33.17 -20.37 7.67
C ASP A 158 -32.08 -19.60 6.89
N PHE A 159 -31.75 -18.38 7.35
CA PHE A 159 -30.73 -17.54 6.73
C PHE A 159 -29.30 -18.04 6.99
N GLN A 160 -29.01 -18.54 8.20
CA GLN A 160 -27.69 -19.10 8.52
C GLN A 160 -27.46 -20.43 7.79
N LEU A 161 -28.49 -21.28 7.69
CA LEU A 161 -28.46 -22.50 6.90
C LEU A 161 -28.25 -22.23 5.39
N ASP A 162 -28.87 -21.18 4.84
CA ASP A 162 -28.63 -20.78 3.44
C ASP A 162 -27.19 -20.28 3.24
N TYR A 163 -26.66 -19.49 4.18
CA TYR A 163 -25.27 -19.03 4.13
C TYR A 163 -24.28 -20.19 4.19
N ASP A 164 -24.43 -21.11 5.14
CA ASP A 164 -23.56 -22.27 5.32
C ASP A 164 -23.64 -23.20 4.09
N ARG A 165 -24.84 -23.40 3.53
CA ARG A 165 -25.04 -24.17 2.29
C ARG A 165 -24.34 -23.51 1.09
N ARG A 166 -24.48 -22.19 0.93
CA ARG A 166 -23.83 -21.44 -0.16
C ARG A 166 -22.32 -21.46 -0.04
N TRP A 167 -21.79 -21.40 1.18
CA TRP A 167 -20.36 -21.49 1.43
C TRP A 167 -19.81 -22.89 1.14
N ALA A 168 -20.50 -23.95 1.55
CA ALA A 168 -20.12 -25.33 1.24
C ALA A 168 -20.11 -25.61 -0.28
N LEU A 169 -21.10 -25.09 -1.02
CA LEU A 169 -21.13 -25.19 -2.48
C LEU A 169 -19.96 -24.45 -3.14
N ALA A 170 -19.58 -23.27 -2.61
CA ALA A 170 -18.43 -22.53 -3.11
C ALA A 170 -17.11 -23.28 -2.86
N GLN A 171 -16.98 -23.97 -1.73
CA GLN A 171 -15.81 -24.82 -1.46
C GLN A 171 -15.74 -26.03 -2.41
N GLN A 172 -16.85 -26.74 -2.63
CA GLN A 172 -16.88 -27.84 -3.60
C GLN A 172 -16.58 -27.38 -5.03
N ALA A 173 -17.03 -26.18 -5.41
CA ALA A 173 -16.72 -25.59 -6.72
C ALA A 173 -15.23 -25.25 -6.86
N LEU A 174 -14.54 -24.89 -5.77
CA LEU A 174 -13.11 -24.63 -5.76
C LEU A 174 -12.29 -25.93 -5.79
N GLU A 175 -12.69 -26.92 -5.01
CA GLU A 175 -12.05 -28.25 -4.97
C GLU A 175 -12.20 -28.99 -6.31
N SER A 176 -13.37 -28.89 -6.95
CA SER A 176 -13.57 -29.44 -8.30
C SER A 176 -12.70 -28.74 -9.34
N GLN A 177 -12.53 -27.42 -9.26
CA GLN A 177 -11.57 -26.69 -10.12
C GLN A 177 -10.11 -27.12 -9.87
N ALA A 178 -9.72 -27.38 -8.62
CA ALA A 178 -8.40 -27.91 -8.28
C ALA A 178 -8.19 -29.35 -8.82
N SER A 179 -9.24 -30.18 -8.82
CA SER A 179 -9.23 -31.53 -9.38
C SER A 179 -9.16 -31.55 -10.92
N LEU A 180 -9.82 -30.59 -11.58
CA LEU A 180 -9.75 -30.41 -13.04
C LEU A 180 -8.40 -29.82 -13.47
N GLY A 181 -7.80 -28.95 -12.64
CA GLY A 181 -6.45 -28.43 -12.85
C GLY A 181 -5.36 -29.51 -12.76
N THR A 182 -5.54 -30.51 -11.88
CA THR A 182 -4.64 -31.68 -11.82
C THR A 182 -4.86 -32.64 -12.98
N ALA A 183 -6.10 -32.84 -13.44
CA ALA A 183 -6.37 -33.61 -14.67
C ALA A 183 -5.79 -32.94 -15.93
N ALA A 184 -5.89 -31.61 -16.04
CA ALA A 184 -5.30 -30.83 -17.13
C ALA A 184 -3.76 -30.84 -17.11
N ALA A 185 -3.14 -30.87 -15.92
CA ALA A 185 -1.70 -31.05 -15.79
C ALA A 185 -1.26 -32.45 -16.27
N THR A 186 -2.02 -33.52 -15.95
CA THR A 186 -1.70 -34.88 -16.45
C THR A 186 -1.99 -35.07 -17.94
N ALA A 187 -2.91 -34.30 -18.53
CA ALA A 187 -3.16 -34.34 -19.98
C ALA A 187 -2.07 -33.60 -20.78
N SER A 188 -1.42 -32.60 -20.18
CA SER A 188 -0.33 -31.84 -20.81
C SER A 188 0.99 -32.62 -20.86
N ASP A 189 1.19 -33.61 -19.99
CA ASP A 189 2.33 -34.55 -20.03
C ASP A 189 2.19 -35.67 -21.07
N ALA A 190 0.99 -35.90 -21.62
CA ALA A 190 0.75 -36.93 -22.65
C ALA A 190 1.04 -36.44 -24.09
N VAL A 191 1.40 -35.16 -24.28
CA VAL A 191 1.87 -34.60 -25.55
C VAL A 191 3.34 -34.24 -25.48
N ALA A 192 4.16 -35.15 -24.96
CA ALA A 192 5.61 -35.13 -25.18
C ALA A 192 5.87 -35.42 -26.68
N PHE A 193 5.98 -34.34 -27.46
CA PHE A 193 6.35 -34.34 -28.87
C PHE A 193 7.84 -34.71 -28.97
N ASP A 194 8.11 -35.81 -29.67
CA ASP A 194 9.39 -36.49 -29.76
C ASP A 194 10.49 -35.65 -30.44
N GLU A 195 11.49 -35.22 -29.66
CA GLU A 195 12.67 -34.45 -30.10
C GLU A 195 13.56 -35.24 -31.10
N GLN A 196 13.41 -36.58 -31.14
CA GLN A 196 14.14 -37.46 -32.05
C GLN A 196 13.68 -37.32 -33.52
N THR A 197 12.42 -36.95 -33.74
CA THR A 197 11.83 -36.80 -35.07
C THR A 197 12.28 -35.49 -35.76
N LEU A 198 12.54 -34.43 -34.98
CA LEU A 198 13.10 -33.16 -35.49
C LEU A 198 14.61 -33.25 -35.75
N ALA A 199 15.34 -33.99 -34.91
CA ALA A 199 16.77 -34.21 -35.10
C ALA A 199 17.08 -35.02 -36.37
N SER A 200 16.22 -35.98 -36.73
CA SER A 200 16.36 -36.78 -37.96
C SER A 200 16.00 -36.00 -39.23
N ALA A 201 15.03 -35.06 -39.15
CA ALA A 201 14.71 -34.15 -40.25
C ALA A 201 15.82 -33.09 -40.50
N ALA A 202 16.44 -32.58 -39.43
CA ALA A 202 17.55 -31.61 -39.53
C ALA A 202 18.82 -32.23 -40.12
N ALA A 203 19.11 -33.50 -39.81
CA ALA A 203 20.25 -34.23 -40.38
C ALA A 203 20.10 -34.51 -41.89
N ALA A 204 18.88 -34.58 -42.41
CA ALA A 204 18.60 -34.78 -43.83
C ALA A 204 18.84 -33.51 -44.68
N LEU A 205 18.83 -32.32 -44.08
CA LEU A 205 19.00 -31.04 -44.78
C LEU A 205 20.47 -30.58 -44.88
N GLN A 206 21.42 -31.21 -44.17
CA GLN A 206 22.83 -30.80 -44.15
C GLN A 206 23.71 -31.52 -45.19
N ARG A 207 23.11 -32.23 -46.16
CA ARG A 207 23.82 -32.74 -47.34
C ARG A 207 23.35 -32.03 -48.61
N GLY A 208 23.76 -30.77 -48.76
CA GLY A 208 23.64 -29.99 -49.99
C GLY A 208 24.46 -28.70 -49.84
N GLY A 209 25.41 -28.47 -50.75
CA GLY A 209 26.43 -27.40 -50.71
C GLY A 209 25.87 -25.98 -50.56
N GLY A 210 26.63 -24.94 -50.23
CA GLY A 210 28.05 -24.65 -50.49
C GLY A 210 28.17 -23.13 -50.74
N ASP A 211 29.31 -22.56 -50.33
CA ASP A 211 29.93 -21.28 -50.72
C ASP A 211 29.29 -19.90 -50.39
N ASP A 212 30.07 -19.16 -49.59
CA ASP A 212 30.57 -17.79 -49.77
C ASP A 212 29.69 -16.50 -49.79
N SER A 213 29.99 -15.67 -48.77
CA SER A 213 30.37 -14.25 -48.85
C SER A 213 29.31 -13.13 -48.99
N ASP A 214 29.33 -12.25 -47.97
CA ASP A 214 29.21 -10.77 -47.96
C ASP A 214 27.96 -10.08 -48.57
N GLY A 215 27.17 -9.39 -47.74
CA GLY A 215 26.17 -8.40 -48.21
C GLY A 215 24.86 -8.27 -47.42
N GLY A 216 24.89 -8.10 -46.09
CA GLY A 216 23.69 -8.14 -45.23
C GLY A 216 23.10 -6.79 -44.77
N GLY A 217 23.41 -5.66 -45.42
CA GLY A 217 22.99 -4.33 -44.95
C GLY A 217 21.70 -3.76 -45.57
N ALA A 218 21.48 -3.98 -46.87
CA ALA A 218 20.44 -3.27 -47.62
C ALA A 218 19.04 -3.88 -47.50
N ALA A 219 18.93 -5.19 -47.28
CA ALA A 219 17.64 -5.89 -47.18
C ALA A 219 16.86 -5.54 -45.90
N VAL A 220 17.59 -5.24 -44.81
CA VAL A 220 16.99 -4.86 -43.52
C VAL A 220 16.40 -3.46 -43.58
N GLU A 221 17.06 -2.51 -44.25
CA GLU A 221 16.54 -1.14 -44.44
C GLU A 221 15.28 -1.11 -45.32
N LEU A 222 15.21 -1.92 -46.38
CA LEU A 222 14.03 -1.99 -47.23
C LEU A 222 12.81 -2.53 -46.46
N ALA A 223 13.02 -3.58 -45.65
CA ALA A 223 11.96 -4.19 -44.84
C ALA A 223 11.43 -3.24 -43.74
N VAL A 224 12.29 -2.38 -43.18
CA VAL A 224 11.90 -1.36 -42.20
C VAL A 224 11.12 -0.22 -42.87
N ALA A 225 11.50 0.17 -44.09
CA ALA A 225 10.79 1.20 -44.86
C ALA A 225 9.38 0.74 -45.29
N GLU A 226 9.23 -0.50 -45.76
CA GLU A 226 7.91 -1.07 -46.13
C GLU A 226 6.98 -1.16 -44.90
N ARG A 227 7.50 -1.61 -43.75
CA ARG A 227 6.72 -1.70 -42.50
C ARG A 227 6.16 -0.33 -42.07
N ARG A 228 6.90 0.75 -42.32
CA ARG A 228 6.52 2.12 -41.94
C ARG A 228 5.42 2.68 -42.84
N LEU A 229 5.48 2.41 -44.14
CA LEU A 229 4.40 2.73 -45.08
C LEU A 229 3.11 1.97 -44.77
N GLN A 230 3.20 0.71 -44.33
CA GLN A 230 2.03 -0.06 -43.90
C GLN A 230 1.34 0.54 -42.66
N ILE A 231 2.12 1.04 -41.70
CA ILE A 231 1.58 1.65 -40.46
C ILE A 231 0.90 2.98 -40.74
N ASP A 232 1.48 3.82 -41.61
CA ASP A 232 0.89 5.11 -41.99
C ASP A 232 -0.40 4.94 -42.80
N SER A 233 -0.49 3.89 -43.64
CA SER A 233 -1.72 3.53 -44.35
C SER A 233 -2.86 3.12 -43.41
N GLN A 234 -2.56 2.41 -42.31
CA GLN A 234 -3.56 2.01 -41.32
C GLN A 234 -4.07 3.16 -40.44
N ARG A 235 -3.27 4.23 -40.27
CA ARG A 235 -3.66 5.42 -39.48
C ARG A 235 -4.53 6.41 -40.24
N GLY A 236 -4.68 6.26 -41.56
CA GLY A 236 -5.49 7.12 -42.42
C GLY A 236 -6.95 6.69 -42.61
N VAL A 237 -7.44 5.65 -41.93
CA VAL A 237 -8.78 5.07 -42.16
C VAL A 237 -9.76 5.30 -40.99
N GLU A 238 -9.36 5.99 -39.92
CA GLU A 238 -10.25 6.37 -38.81
C GLU A 238 -10.53 7.88 -38.78
N GLY A 239 -10.91 8.44 -39.93
CA GLY A 239 -11.43 9.80 -40.09
C GLY A 239 -12.71 9.82 -40.90
#